data_AF-A0A2G5MTL6-F1
#
_entry.id   AF-A0A2G5MTL6-F1
#
_cell.length_a   1.000
_cell.length_b   1.000
_cell.length_c   1.000
_cell.angle_alpha   90.00
_cell.angle_beta   90.00
_cell.angle_gamma   90.00
#
_symmetry.space_group_name_H-M   'P 1'
#
loop_
_entity.id
_entity.type
_entity.pdbx_description
1 polymer ?
#
loop_
_entity_poly.entity_id
_entity_poly.type
_entity_poly.pdbx_seq_one_letter_code
_entity_poly.pdbx_strand_id
1 'polypeptide(L)' 'MGGAIRKAKELQKEKGYFMPQQFENEANPKIHRDTTGKELLEQVGDQLDAFISGIGTGG' A
#
# COMPACT_ATOMS: atom_id res chain seq x y z
N MET A 1 -0.81 -15.27 -8.16
CA MET A 1 -1.83 -14.21 -7.96
C MET A 1 -2.78 -13.97 -9.13
N GLY A 2 -2.42 -14.26 -10.39
CA GLY A 2 -3.28 -13.92 -11.55
C GLY A 2 -4.72 -14.45 -11.48
N GLY A 3 -4.96 -15.63 -10.92
CA GLY A 3 -6.31 -16.18 -10.76
C GLY A 3 -7.22 -15.35 -9.84
N ALA A 4 -6.71 -14.97 -8.67
CA ALA A 4 -7.46 -14.15 -7.71
C ALA A 4 -7.77 -12.75 -8.27
N ILE A 5 -6.80 -12.13 -8.96
CA ILE A 5 -6.98 -10.82 -9.61
C ILE A 5 -8.06 -10.89 -10.70
N ARG A 6 -8.04 -11.95 -11.53
CA ARG A 6 -9.09 -12.14 -12.54
C ARG A 6 -10.46 -12.27 -11.90
N LYS A 7 -10.60 -13.09 -10.85
CA LYS A 7 -11.90 -13.26 -10.19
C LYS A 7 -12.40 -11.96 -9.54
N ALA A 8 -11.50 -11.17 -8.94
CA ALA A 8 -11.86 -9.86 -8.40
C ALA A 8 -12.37 -8.89 -9.48
N LYS A 9 -11.70 -8.84 -10.65
CA LYS A 9 -12.14 -8.01 -11.79
C LYS A 9 -13.48 -8.46 -12.37
N GLU A 10 -13.74 -9.76 -12.43
CA GLU A 10 -15.06 -10.30 -12.82
C GLU A 10 -16.15 -9.80 -11.87
N LEU A 11 -15.96 -9.95 -10.56
CA LEU A 11 -16.95 -9.53 -9.55
C LEU A 11 -17.19 -8.02 -9.56
N GLN A 12 -16.13 -7.22 -9.73
CA GLN A 12 -16.25 -5.78 -9.93
C GLN A 12 -17.15 -5.46 -11.14
N LYS A 13 -16.93 -6.11 -12.28
CA LYS A 13 -17.70 -5.88 -13.51
C LYS A 13 -19.16 -6.35 -13.39
N GLU A 14 -19.38 -7.52 -12.78
CA GLU A 14 -20.72 -8.14 -12.68
C GLU A 14 -21.59 -7.52 -11.59
N LYS A 15 -21.00 -7.11 -10.48
CA LYS A 15 -21.73 -6.67 -9.28
C LYS A 15 -21.55 -5.17 -8.97
N GLY A 16 -20.68 -4.49 -9.71
CA GLY A 16 -20.36 -3.08 -9.46
C GLY A 16 -19.56 -2.86 -8.18
N TYR A 17 -18.88 -3.90 -7.66
CA TYR A 17 -18.09 -3.78 -6.44
C TYR A 17 -16.88 -2.86 -6.62
N PHE A 18 -16.53 -2.13 -5.58
CA PHE A 18 -15.33 -1.31 -5.58
C PHE A 18 -14.06 -2.17 -5.51
N MET A 19 -13.10 -1.91 -6.40
CA MET A 19 -11.80 -2.58 -6.40
C MET A 19 -10.68 -1.55 -6.09
N PRO A 20 -10.02 -1.64 -4.92
CA PRO A 20 -9.08 -0.61 -4.45
C PRO A 20 -7.70 -0.64 -5.12
N GLN A 21 -7.34 -1.75 -5.79
CA GLN A 21 -6.13 -1.88 -6.61
C GLN A 21 -4.82 -1.49 -5.90
N GLN A 22 -4.50 -2.10 -4.75
CA GLN A 22 -3.36 -1.73 -3.89
C GLN A 22 -1.96 -1.65 -4.56
N PHE A 23 -1.75 -2.33 -5.70
CA PHE A 23 -0.50 -2.28 -6.46
C PHE A 23 -0.43 -1.10 -7.44
N GLU A 24 -1.57 -0.49 -7.76
CA GLU A 24 -1.71 0.58 -8.76
C GLU A 24 -2.18 1.90 -8.11
N ASN A 25 -2.78 1.83 -6.92
CA ASN A 25 -3.39 2.98 -6.24
C ASN A 25 -2.35 3.81 -5.48
N GLU A 26 -2.10 5.03 -5.96
CA GLU A 26 -1.14 5.97 -5.36
C GLU A 26 -1.46 6.36 -3.91
N ALA A 27 -2.71 6.19 -3.46
CA ALA A 27 -3.07 6.41 -2.07
C ALA A 27 -2.29 5.49 -1.11
N ASN A 28 -1.87 4.31 -1.57
CA ASN A 28 -1.09 3.35 -0.77
C ASN A 28 0.30 3.90 -0.37
N PRO A 29 1.23 4.23 -1.29
CA PRO A 29 2.50 4.84 -0.89
C PRO A 29 2.32 6.25 -0.28
N LYS A 30 1.28 6.98 -0.71
CA LYS A 30 1.03 8.33 -0.20
C LYS A 30 0.76 8.33 1.30
N ILE A 31 -0.06 7.40 1.81
CA ILE A 31 -0.38 7.38 3.24
C ILE A 31 0.86 7.10 4.09
N HIS A 32 1.75 6.21 3.64
CA HIS A 32 3.00 5.95 4.35
C HIS A 32 3.93 7.17 4.39
N ARG A 33 3.99 7.97 3.32
CA ARG A 33 4.69 9.27 3.35
C ARG A 33 4.04 10.27 4.31
N ASP A 34 2.72 10.32 4.33
CA ASP A 34 1.98 11.35 5.07
C ASP A 34 1.87 11.05 6.57
N THR A 35 1.86 9.77 6.95
CA THR A 35 1.73 9.28 8.33
C THR A 35 2.94 8.45 8.76
N THR A 36 3.06 7.20 8.31
CA THR A 36 4.05 6.22 8.83
C THR A 36 5.48 6.77 8.87
N GLY A 37 5.93 7.43 7.79
CA GLY A 37 7.25 8.03 7.72
C GLY A 37 7.44 9.17 8.70
N LYS A 38 6.40 10.00 8.94
CA LYS A 38 6.47 11.09 9.91
C LYS A 38 6.46 10.58 11.34
N GLU A 39 5.61 9.61 11.64
CA GLU A 39 5.55 8.94 12.95
C GLU A 39 6.89 8.31 13.30
N LEU A 40 7.52 7.60 12.35
CA LEU A 40 8.85 7.04 12.54
C LEU A 40 9.90 8.12 12.80
N LEU A 41 9.93 9.19 11.99
CA LEU A 41 10.88 10.29 12.18
C LEU A 41 10.69 11.01 13.53
N GLU A 42 9.45 11.19 13.99
CA GLU A 42 9.16 11.76 15.31
C GLU A 42 9.64 10.84 16.44
N GLN A 43 9.47 9.53 16.29
CA GLN A 43 9.84 8.54 17.30
C GLN A 43 11.35 8.31 17.42
N VAL A 44 12.08 8.32 16.29
CA VAL A 44 13.53 8.07 16.26
C VAL A 44 14.34 9.36 16.41
N GLY A 45 13.73 10.53 16.15
CA GLY A 45 14.42 11.81 16.13
C GLY A 45 15.57 11.82 15.13
N ASP A 46 16.72 12.36 15.53
CA ASP A 46 17.90 12.49 14.68
C ASP A 46 18.73 11.18 14.54
N GLN A 47 18.27 10.06 15.10
CA GLN A 47 19.02 8.80 15.16
C GLN A 47 18.37 7.70 14.31
N LEU A 48 18.39 7.87 12.99
CA LEU A 48 17.97 6.83 12.04
C LEU A 48 19.15 6.34 11.19
N ASP A 49 19.76 5.22 11.59
CA ASP A 49 20.86 4.60 10.85
C ASP A 49 20.39 3.74 9.67
N ALA A 50 19.25 3.06 9.84
CA ALA A 50 18.69 2.19 8.81
C ALA A 50 17.17 2.01 8.96
N PHE A 51 16.49 1.84 7.83
CA PHE A 51 15.10 1.41 7.75
C PHE A 51 15.02 0.09 6.98
N ILE A 52 14.33 -0.90 7.55
CA ILE A 52 14.17 -2.23 6.96
C ILE A 52 12.68 -2.52 6.83
N SER A 53 12.24 -2.88 5.62
CA SER A 53 10.87 -3.32 5.35
C SER A 53 10.83 -4.46 4.34
N GLY A 54 9.86 -5.35 4.50
CA GLY A 54 9.53 -6.34 3.47
C GLY A 54 8.73 -5.69 2.34
N ILE A 55 8.95 -6.14 1.10
CA ILE A 55 8.30 -5.56 -0.08
C ILE A 55 7.15 -6.46 -0.54
N GLY A 56 5.92 -5.96 -0.39
CA GLY A 56 4.71 -6.51 -0.99
C GLY A 56 4.24 -5.65 -2.17
N THR A 57 3.36 -4.69 -1.89
CA THR A 57 2.95 -3.67 -2.87
C THR A 57 4.02 -2.62 -3.14
N GLY A 58 4.93 -2.41 -2.17
CA GLY A 58 5.95 -1.37 -2.23
C GLY A 58 5.45 0.01 -1.80
N GLY A 59 4.23 0.08 -1.23
CA GLY A 59 3.73 1.27 -0.53
C GLY A 59 4.53 1.56 0.72
#